data_AF-A0A7C2TNI9-F1
#
_entry.id   AF-A0A7C2TNI9-F1
#
_cell.length_a   1.000
_cell.length_b   1.000
_cell.length_c   1.000
_cell.angle_alpha   90.00
_cell.angle_beta   90.00
_cell.angle_gamma   90.00
#
_symmetry.space_group_name_H-M   'P 1'
#
loop_
_entity.id
_entity.type
_entity.pdbx_description
1 polymer ?
#
loop_
_entity_poly.entity_id
_entity_poly.type
_entity_poly.pdbx_seq_one_letter_code
_entity_poly.pdbx_strand_id
1 'polypeptide(L)'
;MGVGPKDSFGVRSRLSVGSISVEYFSLPALARAGVPEVAQLPFSLKILVENLLRFEDGRTVTPEDIVALCRSVTAERQEREIAFRPARVLMQDFTGVPALVDLAAMREWMRQQGGDPRRINPLTPVDLVIDHSVQVDQFGTPTAFAENVAREFERNHERYRFLKWGQQAFQNFRVIPPGMGIVHQVNLEYLARVVFVEEGIAYPDTLVGTDSHTTMINGIGVLGWGVGGIEAEAAMLGQPISMLIPEVVGVKLTGELPPGVTATDLVLTVTEMLRRKGVVGKFVEFYGPGLRSLSAADRATIANMAPEYGATIGFFPVDEETLQYLRLTGREEELVALVEAYTKEQGLFRSEETPDPIFTDTIELDLSTVEPSVAGPRRPQDRVPLKDSRRAFRRALVSMVNGEVQKLGAEWLARWVEGEAVESAPASLQKRIPVRVNDQDVELGHGSVVIAALTSCTNTSNPAVMLAAGLVAKKAVERGLQVKPWVKTSLAPGS
;
A
#
# COMPACT_ATOMS: atom_id res chain seq x y z
N MET A 1 -10.60 -30.19 18.03
CA MET A 1 -11.80 -30.44 17.22
C MET A 1 -12.59 -29.16 17.23
N GLY A 2 -12.42 -28.32 16.21
CA GLY A 2 -13.16 -27.06 16.10
C GLY A 2 -14.59 -27.37 15.70
N VAL A 3 -15.56 -26.89 16.48
CA VAL A 3 -16.93 -26.76 15.98
C VAL A 3 -16.83 -25.86 14.75
N GLY A 4 -17.31 -26.33 13.59
CA GLY A 4 -17.35 -25.49 12.39
C GLY A 4 -18.08 -24.17 12.67
N PRO A 5 -17.83 -23.12 11.88
CA PRO A 5 -18.42 -21.82 12.15
C PRO A 5 -19.94 -21.94 12.31
N LYS A 6 -20.45 -21.29 13.35
CA LYS A 6 -21.88 -21.18 13.56
C LYS A 6 -22.46 -20.36 12.41
N ASP A 7 -23.68 -20.68 12.04
CA ASP A 7 -24.44 -19.91 11.05
C ASP A 7 -25.73 -19.45 11.71
N SER A 8 -25.61 -18.58 12.71
CA SER A 8 -26.76 -18.15 13.52
C SER A 8 -27.81 -17.38 12.71
N PHE A 9 -27.40 -16.83 11.56
CA PHE A 9 -28.27 -16.09 10.65
C PHE A 9 -28.79 -16.95 9.47
N GLY A 10 -28.31 -18.19 9.28
CA GLY A 10 -28.70 -19.05 8.17
C GLY A 10 -28.30 -18.50 6.80
N VAL A 11 -27.11 -17.89 6.69
CA VAL A 11 -26.63 -17.15 5.52
C VAL A 11 -25.68 -17.94 4.63
N ARG A 12 -25.30 -19.17 5.04
CA ARG A 12 -24.49 -20.06 4.19
C ARG A 12 -25.23 -20.34 2.88
N SER A 13 -24.60 -19.98 1.79
CA SER A 13 -25.14 -20.05 0.43
C SER A 13 -24.16 -20.76 -0.49
N ARG A 14 -24.61 -21.16 -1.69
CA ARG A 14 -23.77 -21.79 -2.71
C ARG A 14 -23.72 -20.91 -3.96
N LEU A 15 -22.53 -20.75 -4.50
CA LEU A 15 -22.26 -20.07 -5.76
C LEU A 15 -21.69 -21.09 -6.75
N SER A 16 -22.16 -21.04 -8.00
CA SER A 16 -21.64 -21.86 -9.08
C SER A 16 -21.22 -20.99 -10.25
N VAL A 17 -19.97 -21.13 -10.68
CA VAL A 17 -19.32 -20.34 -11.74
C VAL A 17 -18.60 -21.31 -12.67
N GLY A 18 -19.19 -21.59 -13.83
CA GLY A 18 -18.66 -22.61 -14.74
C GLY A 18 -18.57 -23.98 -14.05
N SER A 19 -17.35 -24.52 -13.93
CA SER A 19 -17.03 -25.77 -13.23
C SER A 19 -16.84 -25.62 -11.71
N ILE A 20 -16.69 -24.39 -11.22
CA ILE A 20 -16.44 -24.09 -9.81
C ILE A 20 -17.77 -24.07 -9.06
N SER A 21 -17.88 -24.84 -7.98
CA SER A 21 -18.99 -24.79 -7.04
C SER A 21 -18.44 -24.60 -5.63
N VAL A 22 -18.77 -23.48 -5.01
CA VAL A 22 -18.26 -23.07 -3.69
C VAL A 22 -19.40 -22.66 -2.77
N GLU A 23 -19.17 -22.78 -1.47
CA GLU A 23 -20.03 -22.20 -0.45
C GLU A 23 -19.50 -20.83 -0.01
N TYR A 24 -20.35 -19.97 0.52
CA TYR A 24 -19.96 -18.67 1.05
C TYR A 24 -21.00 -18.15 2.05
N PHE A 25 -20.65 -17.15 2.85
CA PHE A 25 -21.55 -16.51 3.80
C PHE A 25 -22.15 -15.25 3.14
N SER A 26 -23.43 -15.30 2.77
CA SER A 26 -24.08 -14.30 1.91
C SER A 26 -24.48 -13.03 2.67
N LEU A 27 -23.92 -11.88 2.29
CA LEU A 27 -24.31 -10.56 2.82
C LEU A 27 -25.76 -10.18 2.44
N PRO A 28 -26.26 -10.45 1.21
CA PRO A 28 -27.68 -10.29 0.92
C PRO A 28 -28.60 -11.19 1.75
N ALA A 29 -28.18 -12.41 2.09
CA ALA A 29 -28.94 -13.26 2.99
C ALA A 29 -28.99 -12.68 4.40
N LEU A 30 -27.88 -12.10 4.89
CA LEU A 30 -27.86 -11.38 6.18
C LEU A 30 -28.85 -10.20 6.19
N ALA A 31 -28.94 -9.44 5.10
CA ALA A 31 -29.94 -8.40 4.95
C ALA A 31 -31.38 -8.95 5.09
N ARG A 32 -31.67 -10.08 4.43
CA ARG A 32 -32.98 -10.76 4.53
C ARG A 32 -33.24 -11.38 5.90
N ALA A 33 -32.19 -11.74 6.64
CA ALA A 33 -32.26 -12.28 7.99
C ALA A 33 -32.52 -11.20 9.08
N GLY A 34 -32.78 -9.95 8.69
CA GLY A 34 -33.17 -8.87 9.61
C GLY A 34 -32.08 -7.86 9.93
N VAL A 35 -30.99 -7.84 9.16
CA VAL A 35 -29.89 -6.84 9.28
C VAL A 35 -29.71 -6.08 7.95
N PRO A 36 -30.72 -5.33 7.49
CA PRO A 36 -30.70 -4.67 6.17
C PRO A 36 -29.59 -3.62 6.00
N GLU A 37 -29.03 -3.11 7.10
CA GLU A 37 -27.99 -2.08 7.12
C GLU A 37 -26.72 -2.54 6.37
N VAL A 38 -26.45 -3.85 6.30
CA VAL A 38 -25.30 -4.42 5.57
C VAL A 38 -25.23 -3.98 4.11
N ALA A 39 -26.39 -3.70 3.48
CA ALA A 39 -26.44 -3.28 2.08
C ALA A 39 -25.84 -1.87 1.85
N GLN A 40 -25.93 -1.01 2.88
CA GLN A 40 -25.53 0.40 2.82
C GLN A 40 -24.10 0.65 3.35
N LEU A 41 -23.46 -0.38 3.89
CA LEU A 41 -22.10 -0.28 4.41
C LEU A 41 -21.09 0.07 3.30
N PRO A 42 -20.03 0.82 3.65
CA PRO A 42 -18.80 0.88 2.86
C PRO A 42 -18.30 -0.54 2.53
N PHE A 43 -17.71 -0.70 1.36
CA PHE A 43 -17.24 -2.00 0.87
C PHE A 43 -16.19 -2.61 1.80
N SER A 44 -15.32 -1.78 2.35
CA SER A 44 -14.33 -2.18 3.37
C SER A 44 -14.99 -2.78 4.62
N LEU A 45 -16.12 -2.24 5.09
CA LEU A 45 -16.86 -2.81 6.23
C LEU A 45 -17.63 -4.08 5.84
N LYS A 46 -18.15 -4.18 4.62
CA LYS A 46 -18.78 -5.42 4.12
C LYS A 46 -17.81 -6.61 4.13
N ILE A 47 -16.53 -6.37 3.81
CA ILE A 47 -15.48 -7.40 3.92
C ILE A 47 -15.26 -7.82 5.38
N LEU A 48 -15.27 -6.87 6.32
CA LEU A 48 -15.20 -7.20 7.75
C LEU A 48 -16.43 -7.99 8.22
N VAL A 49 -17.63 -7.68 7.72
CA VAL A 49 -18.86 -8.43 8.04
C VAL A 49 -18.75 -9.87 7.54
N GLU A 50 -18.30 -10.09 6.29
CA GLU A 50 -18.04 -11.44 5.78
C GLU A 50 -17.08 -12.21 6.69
N ASN A 51 -15.99 -11.55 7.10
CA ASN A 51 -14.99 -12.15 7.97
C ASN A 51 -15.61 -12.62 9.30
N LEU A 52 -16.40 -11.75 9.95
CA LEU A 52 -17.08 -12.09 11.20
C LEU A 52 -18.09 -13.22 11.02
N LEU A 53 -18.89 -13.20 9.94
CA LEU A 53 -19.83 -14.29 9.64
C LEU A 53 -19.11 -15.65 9.51
N ARG A 54 -18.01 -15.69 8.74
CA ARG A 54 -17.26 -16.92 8.51
C ARG A 54 -16.53 -17.45 9.74
N PHE A 55 -16.26 -16.59 10.72
CA PHE A 55 -15.58 -16.95 11.95
C PHE A 55 -16.47 -16.91 13.20
N GLU A 56 -17.80 -16.89 13.04
CA GLU A 56 -18.74 -16.94 14.16
C GLU A 56 -18.54 -18.22 14.98
N ASP A 57 -18.16 -18.08 16.25
CA ASP A 57 -17.94 -19.20 17.18
C ASP A 57 -18.72 -19.04 18.50
N GLY A 58 -19.30 -17.85 18.74
CA GLY A 58 -19.96 -17.46 19.98
C GLY A 58 -19.00 -17.22 21.14
N ARG A 59 -17.69 -17.06 20.87
CA ARG A 59 -16.66 -16.75 21.87
C ARG A 59 -15.82 -15.55 21.46
N THR A 60 -15.15 -15.64 20.31
CA THR A 60 -14.34 -14.55 19.75
C THR A 60 -15.16 -13.70 18.79
N VAL A 61 -16.13 -14.29 18.11
CA VAL A 61 -17.09 -13.58 17.27
C VAL A 61 -18.49 -14.03 17.64
N THR A 62 -19.33 -13.07 18.01
CA THR A 62 -20.73 -13.26 18.39
C THR A 62 -21.68 -12.68 17.34
N PRO A 63 -22.94 -13.15 17.25
CA PRO A 63 -23.97 -12.51 16.43
C PRO A 63 -24.12 -11.01 16.72
N GLU A 64 -23.92 -10.61 17.97
CA GLU A 64 -23.99 -9.21 18.39
C GLU A 64 -22.86 -8.37 17.81
N ASP A 65 -21.66 -8.93 17.61
CA ASP A 65 -20.53 -8.23 16.97
C ASP A 65 -20.83 -7.95 15.50
N ILE A 66 -21.40 -8.94 14.81
CA ILE A 66 -21.82 -8.83 13.40
C ILE A 66 -22.88 -7.74 13.23
N VAL A 67 -23.93 -7.75 14.07
CA VAL A 67 -24.99 -6.75 14.03
C VAL A 67 -24.47 -5.36 14.39
N ALA A 68 -23.57 -5.25 15.38
CA ALA A 68 -22.99 -3.97 15.77
C ALA A 68 -22.14 -3.36 14.66
N LEU A 69 -21.36 -4.17 13.94
CA LEU A 69 -20.62 -3.73 12.76
C LEU A 69 -21.57 -3.22 11.65
N CYS A 70 -22.66 -3.93 11.36
CA CYS A 70 -23.62 -3.48 10.35
C CYS A 70 -24.32 -2.17 10.72
N ARG A 71 -24.58 -1.94 12.01
CA ARG A 71 -25.27 -0.74 12.51
C ARG A 71 -24.35 0.44 12.77
N SER A 72 -23.03 0.28 12.59
CA SER A 72 -22.06 1.33 12.91
C SER A 72 -22.18 2.59 12.04
N VAL A 73 -22.90 2.51 10.92
CA VAL A 73 -23.12 3.62 9.98
C VAL A 73 -24.50 4.28 10.09
N THR A 74 -25.44 3.69 10.85
CA THR A 74 -26.83 4.17 10.94
C THR A 74 -27.31 4.48 12.36
N ALA A 75 -26.66 3.96 13.40
CA ALA A 75 -27.02 4.16 14.81
C ALA A 75 -26.06 5.11 15.55
N GLU A 76 -26.38 5.47 16.80
CA GLU A 76 -25.39 6.07 17.72
C GLU A 76 -24.19 5.13 17.83
N ARG A 77 -23.03 5.62 17.37
CA ARG A 77 -21.81 4.85 17.23
C ARG A 77 -21.37 4.32 18.59
N GLN A 78 -21.27 3.00 18.70
CA GLN A 78 -20.72 2.34 19.88
C GLN A 78 -19.23 2.08 19.66
N GLU A 79 -18.41 2.45 20.64
CA GLU A 79 -17.04 1.96 20.73
C GLU A 79 -17.10 0.46 21.05
N ARG A 80 -16.92 -0.36 20.01
CA ARG A 80 -16.93 -1.82 20.11
C ARG A 80 -15.72 -2.40 19.39
N GLU A 81 -15.08 -3.36 20.04
CA GLU A 81 -14.02 -4.17 19.44
C GLU A 81 -14.60 -5.35 18.67
N ILE A 82 -13.94 -5.72 17.58
CA ILE A 82 -14.24 -6.90 16.76
C ILE A 82 -12.97 -7.74 16.60
N ALA A 83 -13.16 -9.04 16.41
CA ALA A 83 -12.07 -10.02 16.24
C ALA A 83 -11.89 -10.36 14.75
N PHE A 84 -10.97 -9.67 14.09
CA PHE A 84 -10.68 -9.85 12.67
C PHE A 84 -9.63 -10.95 12.43
N ARG A 85 -9.84 -11.82 11.43
CA ARG A 85 -8.89 -12.87 11.04
C ARG A 85 -8.48 -12.72 9.58
N PRO A 86 -7.25 -12.25 9.28
CA PRO A 86 -6.82 -12.09 7.89
C PRO A 86 -6.74 -13.45 7.17
N ALA A 87 -6.99 -13.46 5.86
CA ALA A 87 -6.84 -14.65 5.03
C ALA A 87 -5.38 -15.09 4.90
N ARG A 88 -4.43 -14.16 4.96
CA ARG A 88 -2.99 -14.42 4.86
C ARG A 88 -2.15 -13.34 5.55
N VAL A 89 -0.86 -13.60 5.71
CA VAL A 89 0.13 -12.65 6.23
C VAL A 89 1.22 -12.41 5.18
N LEU A 90 1.61 -11.14 5.01
CA LEU A 90 2.70 -10.73 4.12
C LEU A 90 3.90 -10.23 4.94
N MET A 91 5.10 -10.65 4.59
CA MET A 91 6.32 -10.27 5.30
C MET A 91 7.40 -9.81 4.33
N GLN A 92 8.31 -9.01 4.86
CA GLN A 92 9.57 -8.64 4.20
C GLN A 92 10.76 -9.10 5.06
N ASP A 93 11.97 -9.15 4.52
CA ASP A 93 13.10 -9.84 5.16
C ASP A 93 13.63 -9.19 6.46
N PHE A 94 13.47 -7.88 6.68
CA PHE A 94 13.87 -7.22 7.93
C PHE A 94 12.96 -7.58 9.10
N THR A 95 11.66 -7.77 8.87
CA THR A 95 10.70 -8.14 9.92
C THR A 95 10.36 -9.63 9.93
N GLY A 96 10.55 -10.32 8.80
CA GLY A 96 10.34 -11.76 8.67
C GLY A 96 11.45 -12.61 9.29
N VAL A 97 12.69 -12.12 9.30
CA VAL A 97 13.79 -12.78 10.03
C VAL A 97 13.50 -12.89 11.54
N PRO A 98 13.21 -11.79 12.27
CA PRO A 98 12.92 -11.89 13.71
C PRO A 98 11.69 -12.77 13.98
N ALA A 99 10.62 -12.65 13.19
CA ALA A 99 9.45 -13.52 13.36
C ALA A 99 9.76 -15.01 13.17
N LEU A 100 10.63 -15.35 12.20
CA LEU A 100 11.07 -16.73 12.03
C LEU A 100 11.97 -17.22 13.18
N VAL A 101 12.78 -16.32 13.77
CA VAL A 101 13.52 -16.60 15.02
C VAL A 101 12.55 -16.88 16.16
N ASP A 102 11.49 -16.09 16.29
CA ASP A 102 10.49 -16.27 17.35
C ASP A 102 9.73 -17.59 17.19
N LEU A 103 9.32 -17.97 15.98
CA LEU A 103 8.76 -19.29 15.71
C LEU A 103 9.73 -20.43 16.05
N ALA A 104 11.02 -20.28 15.74
CA ALA A 104 12.04 -21.26 16.09
C ALA A 104 12.22 -21.38 17.61
N ALA A 105 12.25 -20.25 18.32
CA ALA A 105 12.35 -20.20 19.78
C ALA A 105 11.11 -20.81 20.45
N MET A 106 9.91 -20.54 19.93
CA MET A 106 8.65 -21.14 20.40
C MET A 106 8.64 -22.66 20.20
N ARG A 107 9.21 -23.17 19.10
CA ARG A 107 9.38 -24.63 18.88
C ARG A 107 10.29 -25.25 19.92
N GLU A 108 11.42 -24.62 20.21
CA GLU A 108 12.35 -25.08 21.22
C GLU A 108 11.72 -25.06 22.62
N TRP A 109 11.00 -23.99 22.97
CA TRP A 109 10.25 -23.91 24.22
C TRP A 109 9.18 -25.01 24.33
N MET A 110 8.38 -25.23 23.28
CA MET A 110 7.37 -26.30 23.23
C MET A 110 8.00 -27.68 23.47
N ARG A 111 9.18 -27.93 22.89
CA ARG A 111 9.95 -29.16 23.12
C ARG A 111 10.39 -29.29 24.58
N GLN A 112 10.89 -28.23 25.19
CA GLN A 112 11.33 -28.21 26.59
C GLN A 112 10.17 -28.45 27.56
N GLN A 113 8.95 -28.04 27.21
CA GLN A 113 7.73 -28.31 27.98
C GLN A 113 7.13 -29.72 27.70
N GLY A 114 7.80 -30.55 26.89
CA GLY A 114 7.31 -31.89 26.54
C GLY A 114 6.16 -31.92 25.53
N GLY A 115 5.84 -30.79 24.89
CA GLY A 115 4.84 -30.70 23.81
C GLY A 115 5.43 -31.01 22.44
N ASP A 116 4.56 -31.11 21.42
CA ASP A 116 4.97 -31.30 20.03
C ASP A 116 5.33 -29.95 19.37
N PRO A 117 6.60 -29.70 19.02
CA PRO A 117 7.03 -28.45 18.39
C PRO A 117 6.34 -28.18 17.05
N ARG A 118 5.88 -29.22 16.34
CA ARG A 118 5.21 -29.08 15.03
C ARG A 118 3.87 -28.36 15.13
N ARG A 119 3.30 -28.24 16.35
CA ARG A 119 2.11 -27.41 16.60
C ARG A 119 2.39 -25.91 16.49
N ILE A 120 3.66 -25.49 16.61
CA ILE A 120 4.08 -24.14 16.27
C ILE A 120 4.31 -24.10 14.76
N ASN A 121 3.26 -23.72 14.04
CA ASN A 121 3.27 -23.57 12.60
C ASN A 121 2.24 -22.50 12.18
N PRO A 122 2.52 -21.70 11.15
CA PRO A 122 1.50 -20.84 10.55
C PRO A 122 0.24 -21.63 10.15
N LEU A 123 -0.91 -21.16 10.64
CA LEU A 123 -2.24 -21.69 10.32
C LEU A 123 -2.83 -21.02 9.08
N THR A 124 -2.40 -19.79 8.77
CA THR A 124 -2.73 -19.09 7.53
C THR A 124 -1.50 -19.04 6.60
N PRO A 125 -1.70 -18.87 5.28
CA PRO A 125 -0.62 -18.62 4.34
C PRO A 125 0.24 -17.41 4.74
N VAL A 126 1.56 -17.59 4.73
CA VAL A 126 2.55 -16.56 4.96
C VAL A 126 3.46 -16.48 3.75
N ASP A 127 3.52 -15.29 3.15
CA ASP A 127 4.41 -14.97 2.05
C ASP A 127 5.47 -13.98 2.52
N LEU A 128 6.75 -14.35 2.44
CA LEU A 128 7.88 -13.49 2.75
C LEU A 128 8.62 -13.11 1.47
N VAL A 129 8.77 -11.82 1.20
CA VAL A 129 9.55 -11.31 0.05
C VAL A 129 10.87 -10.74 0.54
N ILE A 130 11.98 -11.11 -0.10
CA ILE A 130 13.30 -10.57 0.21
C ILE A 130 13.59 -9.38 -0.70
N ASP A 131 13.47 -8.16 -0.18
CA ASP A 131 13.57 -6.93 -0.95
C ASP A 131 14.26 -5.75 -0.22
N HIS A 132 14.42 -5.81 1.12
CA HIS A 132 15.05 -4.74 1.91
C HIS A 132 16.58 -4.87 2.01
N SER A 133 17.17 -5.88 1.37
CA SER A 133 18.60 -6.19 1.46
C SER A 133 19.46 -5.62 0.33
N VAL A 134 18.90 -5.32 -0.84
CA VAL A 134 19.64 -4.76 -1.99
C VAL A 134 20.03 -3.31 -1.69
N GLN A 135 21.28 -2.94 -1.97
CA GLN A 135 21.75 -1.56 -1.89
C GLN A 135 22.30 -1.09 -3.24
N VAL A 136 22.16 0.20 -3.52
CA VAL A 136 22.73 0.83 -4.72
C VAL A 136 24.21 1.14 -4.47
N ASP A 137 25.03 0.11 -4.36
CA ASP A 137 26.49 0.21 -4.22
C ASP A 137 27.13 0.77 -5.50
N GLN A 138 26.72 0.23 -6.64
CA GLN A 138 27.11 0.60 -7.99
C GLN A 138 25.91 1.17 -8.75
N PHE A 139 26.18 2.08 -9.67
CA PHE A 139 25.14 2.81 -10.42
C PHE A 139 25.65 3.29 -11.77
N GLY A 140 24.74 3.62 -12.68
CA GLY A 140 25.07 4.27 -13.96
C GLY A 140 25.86 3.41 -14.97
N THR A 141 26.06 2.12 -14.70
CA THR A 141 26.73 1.17 -15.60
C THR A 141 25.84 -0.02 -15.93
N PRO A 142 26.04 -0.70 -17.08
CA PRO A 142 25.33 -1.94 -17.40
C PRO A 142 25.55 -3.09 -16.41
N THR A 143 26.67 -3.07 -15.65
CA THR A 143 27.02 -4.13 -14.69
C THR A 143 26.49 -3.86 -13.27
N ALA A 144 25.99 -2.65 -13.00
CA ALA A 144 25.61 -2.22 -11.66
C ALA A 144 24.62 -3.17 -10.97
N PHE A 145 23.61 -3.67 -11.68
CA PHE A 145 22.64 -4.60 -11.11
C PHE A 145 23.29 -5.90 -10.62
N ALA A 146 24.08 -6.56 -11.47
CA ALA A 146 24.73 -7.82 -11.13
C ALA A 146 25.73 -7.64 -9.98
N GLU A 147 26.48 -6.53 -9.96
CA GLU A 147 27.42 -6.22 -8.88
C GLU A 147 26.72 -5.95 -7.54
N ASN A 148 25.58 -5.24 -7.57
CA ASN A 148 24.78 -4.96 -6.37
C ASN A 148 24.18 -6.25 -5.79
N VAL A 149 23.60 -7.12 -6.64
CA VAL A 149 23.06 -8.42 -6.23
C VAL A 149 24.17 -9.32 -5.68
N ALA A 150 25.35 -9.36 -6.31
CA ALA A 150 26.48 -10.14 -5.79
C ALA A 150 26.90 -9.69 -4.38
N ARG A 151 27.00 -8.37 -4.14
CA ARG A 151 27.29 -7.81 -2.81
C ARG A 151 26.19 -8.09 -1.80
N GLU A 152 24.93 -8.07 -2.21
CA GLU A 152 23.80 -8.42 -1.35
C GLU A 152 23.92 -9.86 -0.85
N PHE A 153 24.20 -10.82 -1.73
CA PHE A 153 24.38 -12.23 -1.36
C PHE A 153 25.58 -12.45 -0.43
N GLU A 154 26.69 -11.74 -0.66
CA GLU A 154 27.86 -11.76 0.22
C GLU A 154 27.51 -11.29 1.63
N ARG A 155 26.80 -10.16 1.75
CA ARG A 155 26.44 -9.55 3.05
C ARG A 155 25.37 -10.32 3.81
N ASN A 156 24.42 -10.95 3.12
CA ASN A 156 23.21 -11.53 3.72
C ASN A 156 23.18 -13.06 3.70
N HIS A 157 24.32 -13.72 3.45
CA HIS A 157 24.41 -15.17 3.30
C HIS A 157 23.73 -15.95 4.45
N GLU A 158 24.01 -15.57 5.70
CA GLU A 158 23.45 -16.23 6.88
C GLU A 158 21.92 -16.05 6.97
N ARG A 159 21.43 -14.82 6.76
CA ARG A 159 20.00 -14.49 6.75
C ARG A 159 19.25 -15.30 5.71
N TYR A 160 19.79 -15.43 4.50
CA TYR A 160 19.15 -16.20 3.43
C TYR A 160 19.16 -17.71 3.68
N ARG A 161 20.23 -18.24 4.28
CA ARG A 161 20.23 -19.64 4.73
C ARG A 161 19.18 -19.89 5.80
N PHE A 162 19.01 -18.95 6.73
CA PHE A 162 18.00 -19.03 7.77
C PHE A 162 16.56 -18.97 7.20
N LEU A 163 16.27 -18.02 6.30
CA LEU A 163 14.96 -17.93 5.64
C LEU A 163 14.66 -19.18 4.78
N LYS A 164 15.66 -19.71 4.07
CA LYS A 164 15.54 -20.95 3.30
C LYS A 164 15.24 -22.15 4.19
N TRP A 165 15.87 -22.23 5.37
CA TRP A 165 15.51 -23.22 6.38
C TRP A 165 14.05 -23.05 6.84
N GLY A 166 13.62 -21.81 7.09
CA GLY A 166 12.24 -21.50 7.50
C GLY A 166 11.19 -22.02 6.52
N GLN A 167 11.39 -21.77 5.22
CA GLN A 167 10.53 -22.29 4.16
C GLN A 167 10.42 -23.83 4.17
N GLN A 168 11.48 -24.54 4.57
CA GLN A 168 11.46 -26.00 4.64
C GLN A 168 10.89 -26.52 5.97
N ALA A 169 11.05 -25.75 7.05
CA ALA A 169 10.68 -26.13 8.40
C ALA A 169 9.21 -25.87 8.74
N PHE A 170 8.56 -24.92 8.07
CA PHE A 170 7.19 -24.49 8.33
C PHE A 170 6.28 -24.74 7.12
N GLN A 171 5.10 -25.29 7.37
CA GLN A 171 4.03 -25.37 6.37
C GLN A 171 3.40 -23.99 6.21
N ASN A 172 2.74 -23.74 5.07
CA ASN A 172 2.11 -22.46 4.74
C ASN A 172 3.09 -21.26 4.74
N PHE A 173 4.40 -21.51 4.67
CA PHE A 173 5.41 -20.45 4.65
C PHE A 173 6.18 -20.48 3.34
N ARG A 174 6.04 -19.43 2.52
CA ARG A 174 6.70 -19.29 1.22
C ARG A 174 7.65 -18.09 1.25
N VAL A 175 8.85 -18.28 0.74
CA VAL A 175 9.87 -17.24 0.57
C VAL A 175 10.08 -16.95 -0.90
N ILE A 176 9.89 -15.70 -1.29
CA ILE A 176 10.24 -15.17 -2.60
C ILE A 176 11.71 -14.69 -2.52
N PRO A 177 12.61 -15.24 -3.36
CA PRO A 177 14.04 -14.97 -3.27
C PRO A 177 14.43 -13.53 -3.65
N PRO A 178 15.64 -13.06 -3.28
CA PRO A 178 16.11 -11.73 -3.63
C PRO A 178 16.17 -11.53 -5.16
N GLY A 179 15.96 -10.29 -5.59
CA GLY A 179 16.01 -9.90 -7.00
C GLY A 179 14.75 -10.24 -7.82
N MET A 180 13.69 -10.72 -7.17
CA MET A 180 12.40 -11.04 -7.81
C MET A 180 11.36 -9.91 -7.71
N GLY A 181 11.69 -8.79 -7.06
CA GLY A 181 10.83 -7.63 -6.92
C GLY A 181 10.71 -7.08 -5.51
N ILE A 182 9.83 -6.10 -5.33
CA ILE A 182 9.51 -5.43 -4.05
C ILE A 182 8.20 -6.02 -3.52
N VAL A 183 8.11 -6.24 -2.20
CA VAL A 183 7.05 -6.95 -1.50
C VAL A 183 5.64 -6.58 -1.95
N HIS A 184 5.35 -5.28 -2.09
CA HIS A 184 4.00 -4.81 -2.44
C HIS A 184 3.67 -4.96 -3.93
N GLN A 185 4.67 -4.81 -4.81
CA GLN A 185 4.48 -5.00 -6.24
C GLN A 185 4.34 -6.49 -6.57
N VAL A 186 5.16 -7.36 -5.96
CA VAL A 186 5.00 -8.83 -6.02
C VAL A 186 3.65 -9.24 -5.45
N ASN A 187 3.18 -8.61 -4.37
CA ASN A 187 1.87 -8.87 -3.82
C ASN A 187 0.74 -8.54 -4.83
N LEU A 188 0.80 -7.35 -5.43
CA LEU A 188 -0.18 -6.88 -6.41
C LEU A 188 -0.20 -7.75 -7.67
N GLU A 189 0.97 -8.06 -8.22
CA GLU A 189 1.12 -8.71 -9.52
C GLU A 189 1.12 -10.24 -9.44
N TYR A 190 1.41 -10.85 -8.29
CA TYR A 190 1.56 -12.31 -8.18
C TYR A 190 0.82 -12.97 -7.01
N LEU A 191 0.89 -12.43 -5.79
CA LEU A 191 0.39 -13.14 -4.60
C LEU A 191 -1.12 -12.98 -4.37
N ALA A 192 -1.67 -11.80 -4.69
CA ALA A 192 -3.06 -11.49 -4.43
C ALA A 192 -4.02 -12.31 -5.30
N ARG A 193 -5.12 -12.73 -4.66
CA ARG A 193 -6.17 -13.56 -5.26
C ARG A 193 -7.49 -12.83 -5.42
N VAL A 194 -7.70 -11.75 -4.67
CA VAL A 194 -8.98 -11.00 -4.52
C VAL A 194 -10.10 -11.83 -3.88
N VAL A 195 -10.29 -13.08 -4.29
CA VAL A 195 -11.16 -14.07 -3.65
C VAL A 195 -10.37 -15.35 -3.42
N PHE A 196 -10.38 -15.84 -2.18
CA PHE A 196 -9.83 -17.13 -1.80
C PHE A 196 -10.90 -18.22 -1.92
N VAL A 197 -10.45 -19.45 -2.17
CA VAL A 197 -11.25 -20.67 -1.97
C VAL A 197 -10.43 -21.60 -1.09
N GLU A 198 -10.96 -21.95 0.08
CA GLU A 198 -10.34 -22.87 1.02
C GLU A 198 -11.40 -23.81 1.57
N GLU A 199 -11.11 -25.11 1.57
CA GLU A 199 -12.06 -26.16 1.99
C GLU A 199 -13.46 -26.05 1.32
N GLY A 200 -13.51 -25.54 0.08
CA GLY A 200 -14.74 -25.35 -0.68
C GLY A 200 -15.52 -24.08 -0.34
N ILE A 201 -15.00 -23.21 0.52
CA ILE A 201 -15.62 -21.93 0.91
C ILE A 201 -14.89 -20.78 0.22
N ALA A 202 -15.64 -19.91 -0.47
CA ALA A 202 -15.14 -18.69 -1.07
C ALA A 202 -15.30 -17.48 -0.12
N TYR A 203 -14.26 -16.64 -0.05
CA TYR A 203 -14.23 -15.44 0.79
C TYR A 203 -13.25 -14.39 0.25
N PRO A 204 -13.37 -13.10 0.63
CA PRO A 204 -12.48 -12.04 0.15
C PRO A 204 -11.04 -12.27 0.62
N ASP A 205 -10.08 -12.00 -0.27
CA ASP A 205 -8.67 -11.89 0.11
C ASP A 205 -8.51 -10.72 1.10
N THR A 206 -7.84 -11.00 2.22
CA THR A 206 -7.53 -10.02 3.25
C THR A 206 -6.18 -10.34 3.85
N LEU A 207 -5.41 -9.32 4.24
CA LEU A 207 -4.11 -9.55 4.85
C LEU A 207 -3.70 -8.48 5.84
N VAL A 208 -2.80 -8.88 6.74
CA VAL A 208 -1.92 -7.94 7.41
C VAL A 208 -0.49 -8.20 6.96
N GLY A 209 0.34 -7.17 6.98
CA GLY A 209 1.75 -7.32 6.65
C GLY A 209 2.67 -6.61 7.61
N THR A 210 3.91 -7.09 7.74
CA THR A 210 4.93 -6.49 8.59
C THR A 210 5.65 -5.31 7.92
N ASP A 211 4.89 -4.57 7.10
CA ASP A 211 5.29 -3.37 6.38
C ASP A 211 4.10 -2.42 6.28
N SER A 212 4.32 -1.13 6.58
CA SER A 212 3.25 -0.12 6.62
C SER A 212 2.52 0.04 5.30
N HIS A 213 3.21 -0.13 4.16
CA HIS A 213 2.68 0.09 2.82
C HIS A 213 1.97 -1.16 2.26
N THR A 214 1.73 -2.18 3.08
CA THR A 214 0.84 -3.31 2.75
C THR A 214 -0.53 -2.83 2.26
N THR A 215 -0.90 -1.60 2.64
CA THR A 215 -2.10 -0.90 2.17
C THR A 215 -2.16 -0.71 0.65
N MET A 216 -1.06 -0.82 -0.08
CA MET A 216 -1.03 -0.73 -1.55
C MET A 216 -2.01 -1.70 -2.22
N ILE A 217 -2.23 -2.87 -1.63
CA ILE A 217 -3.10 -3.91 -2.19
C ILE A 217 -4.59 -3.53 -2.16
N ASN A 218 -4.97 -2.56 -1.33
CA ASN A 218 -6.34 -2.05 -1.30
C ASN A 218 -6.74 -1.36 -2.62
N GLY A 219 -5.78 -1.04 -3.49
CA GLY A 219 -6.05 -0.50 -4.84
C GLY A 219 -6.80 -1.45 -5.78
N ILE A 220 -6.82 -2.75 -5.47
CA ILE A 220 -7.52 -3.79 -6.24
C ILE A 220 -8.61 -4.52 -5.41
N GLY A 221 -9.11 -3.88 -4.35
CA GLY A 221 -10.23 -4.41 -3.55
C GLY A 221 -9.86 -5.48 -2.54
N VAL A 222 -8.58 -5.68 -2.25
CA VAL A 222 -8.10 -6.57 -1.18
C VAL A 222 -7.90 -5.76 0.09
N LEU A 223 -8.61 -6.10 1.17
CA LEU A 223 -8.51 -5.37 2.43
C LEU A 223 -7.22 -5.76 3.17
N GLY A 224 -6.28 -4.82 3.30
CA GLY A 224 -5.07 -5.09 4.08
C GLY A 224 -4.28 -3.88 4.53
N TRP A 225 -3.49 -4.05 5.60
CA TRP A 225 -2.71 -2.97 6.20
C TRP A 225 -1.46 -3.47 6.92
N GLY A 226 -0.58 -2.53 7.28
CA GLY A 226 0.63 -2.82 8.03
C GLY A 226 0.39 -2.99 9.53
N VAL A 227 1.03 -3.97 10.13
CA VAL A 227 1.03 -4.24 11.59
C VAL A 227 2.45 -4.50 12.09
N GLY A 228 2.63 -4.55 13.41
CA GLY A 228 3.90 -4.97 14.00
C GLY A 228 4.18 -6.47 13.81
N GLY A 229 5.43 -6.87 14.04
CA GLY A 229 5.85 -8.28 13.93
C GLY A 229 5.05 -9.21 14.84
N ILE A 230 4.81 -8.80 16.08
CA ILE A 230 4.07 -9.57 17.08
C ILE A 230 2.61 -9.80 16.66
N GLU A 231 1.94 -8.76 16.14
CA GLU A 231 0.57 -8.91 15.64
C GLU A 231 0.51 -9.84 14.42
N ALA A 232 1.48 -9.75 13.51
CA ALA A 232 1.58 -10.64 12.36
C ALA A 232 1.86 -12.11 12.78
N GLU A 233 2.71 -12.33 13.79
CA GLU A 233 2.96 -13.63 14.40
C GLU A 233 1.72 -14.21 15.08
N ALA A 234 1.00 -13.40 15.83
CA ALA A 234 -0.26 -13.80 16.44
C ALA A 234 -1.28 -14.20 15.36
N ALA A 235 -1.42 -13.38 14.31
CA ALA A 235 -2.32 -13.62 13.19
C ALA A 235 -1.97 -14.91 12.43
N MET A 236 -0.69 -15.15 12.12
CA MET A 236 -0.27 -16.38 11.44
C MET A 236 -0.49 -17.62 12.31
N LEU A 237 -0.46 -17.50 13.64
CA LEU A 237 -0.79 -18.58 14.58
C LEU A 237 -2.30 -18.70 14.87
N GLY A 238 -3.14 -17.99 14.10
CA GLY A 238 -4.60 -18.06 14.15
C GLY A 238 -5.26 -17.25 15.27
N GLN A 239 -4.51 -16.39 15.97
CA GLN A 239 -5.13 -15.41 16.87
C GLN A 239 -5.81 -14.31 16.05
N PRO A 240 -7.06 -13.95 16.37
CA PRO A 240 -7.69 -12.81 15.76
C PRO A 240 -7.00 -11.51 16.20
N ILE A 241 -6.99 -10.53 15.31
CA ILE A 241 -6.59 -9.16 15.59
C ILE A 241 -7.79 -8.45 16.20
N SER A 242 -7.65 -7.97 17.44
CA SER A 242 -8.65 -7.10 18.05
C SER A 242 -8.52 -5.70 17.45
N MET A 243 -9.63 -5.13 17.00
CA MET A 243 -9.68 -3.76 16.50
C MET A 243 -11.03 -3.12 16.82
N LEU A 244 -11.03 -1.81 17.03
CA LEU A 244 -12.27 -1.04 17.08
C LEU A 244 -12.93 -1.03 15.69
N ILE A 245 -14.26 -1.00 15.65
CA ILE A 245 -15.00 -0.76 14.40
C ILE A 245 -14.55 0.59 13.81
N PRO A 246 -13.90 0.59 12.63
CA PRO A 246 -13.28 1.79 12.09
C PRO A 246 -14.34 2.75 11.55
N GLU A 247 -14.08 4.06 11.70
CA GLU A 247 -14.78 5.05 10.87
C GLU A 247 -14.34 4.91 9.44
N VAL A 248 -15.23 5.20 8.50
CA VAL A 248 -14.88 5.24 7.07
C VAL A 248 -15.13 6.64 6.54
N VAL A 249 -14.06 7.29 6.08
CA VAL A 249 -14.14 8.56 5.37
C VAL A 249 -14.22 8.28 3.88
N GLY A 250 -15.33 8.67 3.25
CA GLY A 250 -15.53 8.57 1.81
C GLY A 250 -14.79 9.68 1.07
N VAL A 251 -14.02 9.32 0.04
CA VAL A 251 -13.39 10.28 -0.88
C VAL A 251 -14.05 10.17 -2.24
N LYS A 252 -14.91 11.15 -2.57
CA LYS A 252 -15.62 11.21 -3.84
C LYS A 252 -14.71 11.81 -4.90
N LEU A 253 -14.31 10.99 -5.87
CA LEU A 253 -13.53 11.43 -7.03
C LEU A 253 -14.47 11.75 -8.19
N THR A 254 -14.28 12.92 -8.80
CA THR A 254 -15.00 13.39 -9.99
C THR A 254 -14.02 13.92 -11.03
N GLY A 255 -14.46 14.12 -12.27
CA GLY A 255 -13.58 14.58 -13.34
C GLY A 255 -12.53 13.54 -13.76
N GLU A 256 -11.50 13.99 -14.47
CA GLU A 256 -10.40 13.17 -14.99
C GLU A 256 -9.08 13.95 -14.86
N LEU A 257 -7.95 13.25 -14.72
CA LEU A 257 -6.65 13.90 -14.58
C LEU A 257 -6.26 14.66 -15.88
N PRO A 258 -5.78 15.91 -15.79
CA PRO A 258 -5.32 16.64 -16.95
C PRO A 258 -4.10 16.00 -17.64
N PRO A 259 -3.89 16.22 -18.95
CA PRO A 259 -2.68 15.76 -19.63
C PRO A 259 -1.40 16.28 -18.97
N GLY A 260 -0.45 15.37 -18.74
CA GLY A 260 0.83 15.68 -18.08
C GLY A 260 0.78 15.60 -16.55
N VAL A 261 -0.38 15.31 -15.96
CA VAL A 261 -0.54 14.97 -14.54
C VAL A 261 -0.46 13.45 -14.39
N THR A 262 0.19 12.99 -13.32
CA THR A 262 0.49 11.59 -13.05
C THR A 262 -0.22 11.08 -11.78
N ALA A 263 -0.21 9.76 -11.57
CA ALA A 263 -0.66 9.15 -10.33
C ALA A 263 0.09 9.70 -9.10
N THR A 264 1.38 10.02 -9.27
CA THR A 264 2.22 10.63 -8.22
C THR A 264 1.64 12.00 -7.79
N ASP A 265 1.23 12.82 -8.75
CA ASP A 265 0.64 14.14 -8.45
C ASP A 265 -0.70 14.03 -7.72
N LEU A 266 -1.52 13.05 -8.15
CA LEU A 266 -2.79 12.73 -7.51
C LEU A 266 -2.57 12.26 -6.06
N VAL A 267 -1.67 11.30 -5.82
CA VAL A 267 -1.46 10.79 -4.45
C VAL A 267 -0.88 11.86 -3.53
N LEU A 268 -0.02 12.76 -4.01
CA LEU A 268 0.47 13.89 -3.19
C LEU A 268 -0.66 14.86 -2.84
N THR A 269 -1.58 15.12 -3.77
CA THR A 269 -2.77 15.94 -3.55
C THR A 269 -3.69 15.29 -2.51
N VAL A 270 -3.97 13.99 -2.66
CA VAL A 270 -4.77 13.21 -1.72
C VAL A 270 -4.11 13.16 -0.33
N THR A 271 -2.80 12.98 -0.28
CA THR A 271 -2.03 12.91 0.97
C THR A 271 -2.14 14.21 1.76
N GLU A 272 -1.93 15.35 1.10
CA GLU A 272 -2.09 16.66 1.73
C GLU A 272 -3.52 16.89 2.23
N MET A 273 -4.52 16.57 1.40
CA MET A 273 -5.94 16.74 1.72
C MET A 273 -6.35 15.90 2.95
N LEU A 274 -6.02 14.61 2.94
CA LEU A 274 -6.38 13.68 4.01
C LEU A 274 -5.61 13.96 5.31
N ARG A 275 -4.37 14.43 5.24
CA ARG A 275 -3.64 14.91 6.43
C ARG A 275 -4.31 16.11 7.07
N ARG A 276 -4.81 17.06 6.27
CA ARG A 276 -5.57 18.21 6.81
C ARG A 276 -6.91 17.78 7.40
N LYS A 277 -7.58 16.77 6.81
CA LYS A 277 -8.84 16.21 7.32
C LYS A 277 -8.67 15.48 8.65
N GLY A 278 -7.53 14.83 8.88
CA GLY A 278 -7.25 14.10 10.12
C GLY A 278 -7.90 12.72 10.16
N VAL A 279 -7.39 11.80 9.33
CA VAL A 279 -7.93 10.43 9.18
C VAL A 279 -7.17 9.37 9.97
N VAL A 280 -6.47 9.74 11.04
CA VAL A 280 -5.66 8.81 11.84
C VAL A 280 -6.53 7.74 12.47
N GLY A 281 -6.18 6.46 12.24
CA GLY A 281 -6.92 5.30 12.76
C GLY A 281 -8.27 5.04 12.08
N LYS A 282 -8.59 5.78 11.02
CA LYS A 282 -9.82 5.61 10.23
C LYS A 282 -9.51 4.82 8.96
N PHE A 283 -10.54 4.24 8.36
CA PHE A 283 -10.51 3.79 6.98
C PHE A 283 -10.81 4.97 6.05
N VAL A 284 -10.20 4.95 4.89
CA VAL A 284 -10.55 5.82 3.76
C VAL A 284 -11.03 4.94 2.63
N GLU A 285 -12.17 5.27 2.03
CA GLU A 285 -12.72 4.53 0.89
C GLU A 285 -13.00 5.49 -0.27
N PHE A 286 -12.45 5.17 -1.44
CA PHE A 286 -12.58 5.99 -2.64
C PHE A 286 -13.80 5.56 -3.45
N TYR A 287 -14.58 6.53 -3.90
CA TYR A 287 -15.83 6.29 -4.65
C TYR A 287 -16.12 7.44 -5.63
N GLY A 288 -17.25 7.35 -6.34
CA GLY A 288 -17.66 8.35 -7.32
C GLY A 288 -17.22 8.04 -8.76
N PRO A 289 -17.65 8.86 -9.73
CA PRO A 289 -17.47 8.60 -11.16
C PRO A 289 -16.02 8.69 -11.63
N GLY A 290 -15.16 9.44 -10.93
CA GLY A 290 -13.75 9.64 -11.30
C GLY A 290 -12.92 8.35 -11.26
N LEU A 291 -13.34 7.32 -10.51
CA LEU A 291 -12.65 6.02 -10.42
C LEU A 291 -12.48 5.33 -11.78
N ARG A 292 -13.39 5.58 -12.74
CA ARG A 292 -13.32 5.00 -14.09
C ARG A 292 -12.11 5.47 -14.90
N SER A 293 -11.55 6.62 -14.52
CA SER A 293 -10.39 7.23 -15.20
C SER A 293 -9.06 6.77 -14.61
N LEU A 294 -9.09 6.00 -13.52
CA LEU A 294 -7.91 5.56 -12.79
C LEU A 294 -7.68 4.07 -13.03
N SER A 295 -6.49 3.73 -13.53
CA SER A 295 -6.06 2.34 -13.67
C SER A 295 -5.85 1.69 -12.30
N ALA A 296 -5.81 0.36 -12.25
CA ALA A 296 -5.47 -0.38 -11.03
C ALA A 296 -4.12 0.07 -10.42
N ALA A 297 -3.15 0.43 -11.26
CA ALA A 297 -1.86 0.94 -10.81
C ALA A 297 -1.95 2.35 -10.20
N ASP A 298 -2.80 3.23 -10.73
CA ASP A 298 -3.04 4.55 -10.14
C ASP A 298 -3.71 4.41 -8.76
N ARG A 299 -4.69 3.51 -8.65
CA ARG A 299 -5.36 3.19 -7.39
C ARG A 299 -4.40 2.62 -6.36
N ALA A 300 -3.54 1.69 -6.76
CA ALA A 300 -2.49 1.12 -5.91
C ALA A 300 -1.50 2.19 -5.44
N THR A 301 -1.13 3.14 -6.31
CA THR A 301 -0.28 4.30 -5.97
C THR A 301 -0.93 5.12 -4.84
N ILE A 302 -2.23 5.38 -4.93
CA ILE A 302 -2.97 6.15 -3.91
C ILE A 302 -3.08 5.37 -2.60
N ALA A 303 -3.47 4.10 -2.68
CA ALA A 303 -3.65 3.22 -1.53
C ALA A 303 -2.33 2.94 -0.78
N ASN A 304 -1.20 2.92 -1.50
CA ASN A 304 0.14 2.73 -0.95
C ASN A 304 0.47 3.80 0.10
N MET A 305 0.09 5.06 -0.15
CA MET A 305 0.43 6.19 0.73
C MET A 305 -0.50 6.36 1.95
N ALA A 306 -1.32 5.35 2.28
CA ALA A 306 -2.20 5.41 3.44
C ALA A 306 -1.50 5.71 4.76
N PRO A 307 -0.33 5.12 5.07
CA PRO A 307 0.46 5.51 6.24
C PRO A 307 0.85 6.99 6.21
N GLU A 308 1.19 7.54 5.05
CA GLU A 308 1.62 8.93 4.84
C GLU A 308 0.49 9.93 5.04
N TYR A 309 -0.79 9.57 4.85
CA TYR A 309 -1.94 10.38 5.25
C TYR A 309 -2.63 9.96 6.56
N GLY A 310 -2.22 8.83 7.14
CA GLY A 310 -2.51 8.40 8.51
C GLY A 310 -3.66 7.43 8.64
N ALA A 311 -4.37 7.13 7.57
CA ALA A 311 -5.44 6.14 7.63
C ALA A 311 -4.86 4.73 7.74
N THR A 312 -5.65 3.83 8.31
CA THR A 312 -5.31 2.41 8.38
C THR A 312 -5.27 1.80 6.98
N ILE A 313 -6.17 2.23 6.08
CA ILE A 313 -6.25 1.81 4.68
C ILE A 313 -6.69 2.97 3.77
N GLY A 314 -6.39 2.87 2.47
CA GLY A 314 -7.06 3.60 1.39
C GLY A 314 -7.68 2.63 0.40
N PHE A 315 -8.99 2.42 0.47
CA PHE A 315 -9.69 1.30 -0.18
C PHE A 315 -10.35 1.68 -1.50
N PHE A 316 -10.12 0.87 -2.52
CA PHE A 316 -10.82 0.91 -3.81
C PHE A 316 -11.60 -0.40 -3.99
N PRO A 317 -12.94 -0.36 -4.11
CA PRO A 317 -13.73 -1.57 -4.34
C PRO A 317 -13.33 -2.31 -5.63
N VAL A 318 -13.62 -3.61 -5.67
CA VAL A 318 -13.48 -4.40 -6.91
C VAL A 318 -14.46 -3.86 -7.95
N ASP A 319 -13.96 -3.59 -9.15
CA ASP A 319 -14.77 -3.22 -10.32
C ASP A 319 -14.17 -3.84 -11.59
N GLU A 320 -14.64 -3.38 -12.75
CA GLU A 320 -14.17 -3.88 -14.05
C GLU A 320 -12.67 -3.68 -14.27
N GLU A 321 -12.10 -2.56 -13.80
CA GLU A 321 -10.65 -2.30 -13.91
C GLU A 321 -9.84 -3.31 -13.10
N THR A 322 -10.34 -3.72 -11.92
CA THR A 322 -9.72 -4.81 -11.15
C THR A 322 -9.70 -6.11 -11.95
N LEU A 323 -10.81 -6.48 -12.60
CA LEU A 323 -10.87 -7.71 -13.42
C LEU A 323 -9.90 -7.62 -14.62
N GLN A 324 -9.85 -6.47 -15.28
CA GLN A 324 -8.90 -6.22 -16.38
C GLN A 324 -7.45 -6.35 -15.91
N TYR A 325 -7.12 -5.82 -14.73
CA TYR A 325 -5.79 -5.93 -14.15
C TYR A 325 -5.42 -7.38 -13.80
N LEU A 326 -6.35 -8.17 -13.26
CA LEU A 326 -6.11 -9.60 -12.99
C LEU A 326 -5.79 -10.36 -14.30
N ARG A 327 -6.54 -10.10 -15.38
CA ARG A 327 -6.25 -10.67 -16.70
C ARG A 327 -4.90 -10.21 -17.25
N LEU A 328 -4.60 -8.92 -17.14
CA LEU A 328 -3.34 -8.33 -17.58
C LEU A 328 -2.12 -8.96 -16.88
N THR A 329 -2.25 -9.27 -15.60
CA THR A 329 -1.21 -9.92 -14.77
C THR A 329 -1.20 -11.45 -14.91
N GLY A 330 -1.93 -11.99 -15.89
CA GLY A 330 -1.90 -13.42 -16.23
C GLY A 330 -2.60 -14.31 -15.20
N ARG A 331 -3.56 -13.79 -14.43
CA ARG A 331 -4.41 -14.66 -13.59
C ARG A 331 -5.32 -15.50 -14.48
N GLU A 332 -5.50 -16.75 -14.04
CA GLU A 332 -6.37 -17.71 -14.73
C GLU A 332 -7.80 -17.20 -14.84
N GLU A 333 -8.43 -17.38 -16.01
CA GLU A 333 -9.79 -16.87 -16.26
C GLU A 333 -10.82 -17.50 -15.30
N GLU A 334 -10.59 -18.73 -14.83
CA GLU A 334 -11.42 -19.37 -13.80
C GLU A 334 -11.44 -18.56 -12.48
N LEU A 335 -10.29 -18.00 -12.06
CA LEU A 335 -10.21 -17.13 -10.89
C LEU A 335 -10.91 -15.80 -11.17
N VAL A 336 -10.69 -15.19 -12.34
CA VAL A 336 -11.30 -13.91 -12.70
C VAL A 336 -12.83 -14.02 -12.72
N ALA A 337 -13.36 -15.09 -13.33
CA ALA A 337 -14.80 -15.37 -13.34
C ALA A 337 -15.36 -15.58 -11.93
N LEU A 338 -14.63 -16.29 -11.06
CA LEU A 338 -15.02 -16.44 -9.66
C LEU A 338 -15.04 -15.10 -8.93
N VAL A 339 -14.00 -14.27 -9.09
CA VAL A 339 -13.93 -12.94 -8.47
C VAL A 339 -15.11 -12.08 -8.88
N GLU A 340 -15.41 -12.02 -10.18
CA GLU A 340 -16.54 -11.27 -10.71
C GLU A 340 -17.88 -11.75 -10.12
N ALA A 341 -18.16 -13.06 -10.21
CA ALA A 341 -19.42 -13.62 -9.75
C ALA A 341 -19.60 -13.48 -8.22
N TYR A 342 -18.56 -13.80 -7.45
CA TYR A 342 -18.58 -13.72 -5.99
C TYR A 342 -18.78 -12.28 -5.51
N THR A 343 -18.03 -11.33 -6.07
CA THR A 343 -18.13 -9.92 -5.64
C THR A 343 -19.46 -9.30 -6.03
N LYS A 344 -20.03 -9.64 -7.19
CA LYS A 344 -21.39 -9.21 -7.58
C LYS A 344 -22.44 -9.77 -6.63
N GLU A 345 -22.39 -11.08 -6.35
CA GLU A 345 -23.34 -11.74 -5.45
C GLU A 345 -23.27 -11.20 -4.01
N GLN A 346 -22.08 -10.80 -3.55
CA GLN A 346 -21.90 -10.22 -2.21
C GLN A 346 -22.21 -8.71 -2.13
N GLY A 347 -22.48 -8.04 -3.25
CA GLY A 347 -22.56 -6.57 -3.28
C GLY A 347 -21.22 -5.89 -2.94
N LEU A 348 -20.12 -6.55 -3.30
CA LEU A 348 -18.73 -6.11 -3.21
C LEU A 348 -18.14 -5.64 -4.56
N PHE A 349 -18.90 -5.80 -5.65
CA PHE A 349 -18.55 -5.29 -6.98
C PHE A 349 -19.16 -3.91 -7.20
N ARG A 350 -18.32 -2.92 -7.52
CA ARG A 350 -18.74 -1.55 -7.84
C ARG A 350 -19.05 -1.42 -9.33
N SER A 351 -20.19 -0.82 -9.64
CA SER A 351 -20.62 -0.40 -10.97
C SER A 351 -21.18 1.03 -10.92
N GLU A 352 -21.55 1.61 -12.07
CA GLU A 352 -22.22 2.91 -12.12
C GLU A 352 -23.61 2.90 -11.47
N GLU A 353 -24.26 1.74 -11.41
CA GLU A 353 -25.57 1.55 -10.80
C GLU A 353 -25.48 1.33 -9.29
N THR A 354 -24.26 1.11 -8.76
CA THR A 354 -24.06 0.82 -7.35
C THR A 354 -24.31 2.09 -6.52
N PRO A 355 -25.26 2.09 -5.57
CA PRO A 355 -25.50 3.23 -4.70
C PRO A 355 -24.27 3.60 -3.87
N ASP A 356 -24.08 4.91 -3.63
CA ASP A 356 -23.03 5.41 -2.75
C ASP A 356 -23.25 4.83 -1.32
N PRO A 357 -22.22 4.24 -0.68
CA PRO A 357 -22.31 3.79 0.70
C PRO A 357 -22.55 4.94 1.70
N ILE A 358 -23.00 4.59 2.90
CA ILE A 358 -23.06 5.54 4.03
C ILE A 358 -21.70 5.59 4.71
N PHE A 359 -20.97 6.68 4.48
CA PHE A 359 -19.71 6.97 5.13
C PHE A 359 -19.92 7.75 6.44
N THR A 360 -18.95 7.68 7.34
CA THR A 360 -18.93 8.48 8.56
C THR A 360 -18.77 9.97 8.25
N ASP A 361 -18.01 10.28 7.20
CA ASP A 361 -17.73 11.62 6.71
C ASP A 361 -17.34 11.52 5.23
N THR A 362 -17.50 12.61 4.48
CA THR A 362 -17.21 12.66 3.04
C THR A 362 -16.37 13.87 2.71
N ILE A 363 -15.40 13.68 1.82
CA ILE A 363 -14.67 14.76 1.13
C ILE A 363 -14.70 14.52 -0.37
N GLU A 364 -14.58 15.59 -1.14
CA GLU A 364 -14.64 15.54 -2.60
C GLU A 364 -13.33 16.04 -3.22
N LEU A 365 -12.92 15.43 -4.33
CA LEU A 365 -11.79 15.84 -5.14
C LEU A 365 -12.16 15.77 -6.63
N ASP A 366 -12.16 16.92 -7.28
CA ASP A 366 -12.21 17.01 -8.74
C ASP A 366 -10.81 16.79 -9.30
N LEU A 367 -10.62 15.67 -10.00
CA LEU A 367 -9.36 15.24 -10.59
C LEU A 367 -8.82 16.26 -11.60
N SER A 368 -9.67 17.08 -12.23
CA SER A 368 -9.25 18.11 -13.18
C SER A 368 -8.47 19.26 -12.51
N THR A 369 -8.56 19.37 -11.18
CA THR A 369 -7.87 20.40 -10.39
C THR A 369 -6.46 19.97 -9.96
N VAL A 370 -6.10 18.70 -10.16
CA VAL A 370 -4.77 18.18 -9.82
C VAL A 370 -3.75 18.77 -10.80
N GLU A 371 -2.62 19.22 -10.27
CA GLU A 371 -1.53 19.80 -11.06
C GLU A 371 -0.20 19.10 -10.74
N PRO A 372 0.78 19.12 -11.66
CA PRO A 372 2.09 18.51 -11.41
C PRO A 372 2.73 19.08 -10.14
N SER A 373 3.27 18.22 -9.29
CA SER A 373 3.76 18.58 -7.97
C SER A 373 4.93 17.72 -7.50
N VAL A 374 5.61 18.19 -6.46
CA VAL A 374 6.62 17.46 -5.69
C VAL A 374 6.29 17.58 -4.21
N ALA A 375 6.82 16.69 -3.37
CA ALA A 375 6.69 16.81 -1.93
C ALA A 375 8.05 17.01 -1.26
N GLY A 376 8.11 17.89 -0.28
CA GLY A 376 9.30 18.07 0.55
C GLY A 376 9.52 19.50 1.03
N PRO A 377 10.73 19.80 1.53
CA PRO A 377 11.94 18.97 1.46
C PRO A 377 12.07 17.93 2.57
N ARG A 378 11.11 17.83 3.50
CA ARG A 378 11.24 16.99 4.70
C ARG A 378 10.13 15.98 4.91
N ARG A 379 8.90 16.25 4.46
CA ARG A 379 7.74 15.40 4.76
C ARG A 379 6.91 15.12 3.49
N PRO A 380 6.30 13.93 3.35
CA PRO A 380 5.48 13.57 2.18
C PRO A 380 4.26 14.47 1.95
N GLN A 381 3.66 14.99 3.02
CA GLN A 381 2.50 15.89 2.94
C GLN A 381 2.85 17.34 2.60
N ASP A 382 4.15 17.69 2.53
CA ASP A 382 4.60 19.04 2.15
C ASP A 382 4.54 19.19 0.63
N ARG A 383 3.34 19.11 0.05
CA ARG A 383 3.10 19.23 -1.39
C ARG A 383 3.44 20.63 -1.87
N VAL A 384 4.14 20.70 -3.00
CA VAL A 384 4.53 21.93 -3.69
C VAL A 384 4.19 21.77 -5.16
N PRO A 385 3.32 22.62 -5.75
CA PRO A 385 3.14 22.66 -7.20
C PRO A 385 4.48 22.80 -7.92
N LEU A 386 4.71 22.01 -8.97
CA LEU A 386 6.02 21.93 -9.64
C LEU A 386 6.49 23.30 -10.14
N LYS A 387 5.55 24.14 -10.62
CA LYS A 387 5.78 25.53 -11.02
C LYS A 387 6.35 26.42 -9.91
N ASP A 388 6.06 26.08 -8.65
CA ASP A 388 6.48 26.81 -7.46
C ASP A 388 7.72 26.20 -6.77
N SER A 389 8.24 25.08 -7.27
CA SER A 389 9.36 24.33 -6.66
C SER A 389 10.58 25.21 -6.38
N ARG A 390 10.96 26.09 -7.31
CA ARG A 390 12.08 27.05 -7.13
C ARG A 390 11.83 28.00 -5.96
N ARG A 391 10.63 28.56 -5.87
CA ARG A 391 10.23 29.49 -4.80
C ARG A 391 10.19 28.78 -3.45
N ALA A 392 9.56 27.60 -3.40
CA ALA A 392 9.51 26.78 -2.20
C ALA A 392 10.89 26.37 -1.70
N PHE A 393 11.79 25.96 -2.61
CA PHE A 393 13.18 25.64 -2.29
C PHE A 393 13.91 26.84 -1.67
N ARG A 394 13.80 28.04 -2.27
CA ARG A 394 14.42 29.26 -1.72
C ARG A 394 13.92 29.58 -0.32
N ARG A 395 12.61 29.46 -0.09
CA ARG A 395 12.01 29.64 1.23
C ARG A 395 12.55 28.62 2.24
N ALA A 396 12.65 27.35 1.84
CA ALA A 396 13.21 26.30 2.69
C ALA A 396 14.70 26.58 3.00
N LEU A 397 15.49 26.98 2.00
CA LEU A 397 16.92 27.26 2.14
C LEU A 397 17.19 28.35 3.19
N VAL A 398 16.37 29.41 3.23
CA VAL A 398 16.47 30.47 4.24
C VAL A 398 16.40 29.91 5.66
N SER A 399 15.57 28.89 5.91
CA SER A 399 15.46 28.26 7.22
C SER A 399 16.52 27.18 7.49
N MET A 400 17.23 26.71 6.46
CA MET A 400 18.28 25.71 6.57
C MET A 400 19.68 26.32 6.73
N VAL A 401 19.89 27.53 6.22
CA VAL A 401 21.17 28.23 6.27
C VAL A 401 21.22 29.13 7.50
N ASN A 402 22.14 28.82 8.42
CA ASN A 402 22.36 29.61 9.63
C ASN A 402 23.21 30.87 9.36
N GLY A 403 23.12 31.86 10.26
CA GLY A 403 24.03 33.02 10.27
C GLY A 403 23.42 34.28 9.66
N GLU A 404 24.12 34.90 8.71
CA GLU A 404 23.78 36.22 8.14
C GLU A 404 22.36 36.30 7.56
N VAL A 405 21.82 35.18 7.07
CA VAL A 405 20.48 35.10 6.47
C VAL A 405 19.38 35.43 7.47
N GLN A 406 19.56 35.08 8.75
CA GLN A 406 18.59 35.35 9.83
C GLN A 406 18.56 36.82 10.24
N LYS A 407 19.58 37.61 9.84
CA LYS A 407 19.68 39.04 10.11
C LYS A 407 19.06 39.90 8.99
N LEU A 408 18.64 39.29 7.88
CA LEU A 408 18.03 40.00 6.76
C LEU A 408 16.59 40.39 7.09
N GLY A 409 16.17 41.58 6.62
CA GLY A 409 14.80 42.05 6.79
C GLY A 409 13.78 41.19 6.04
N ALA A 410 12.56 41.11 6.58
CA ALA A 410 11.47 40.30 6.00
C ALA A 410 11.16 40.66 4.53
N GLU A 411 11.21 41.95 4.19
CA GLU A 411 11.00 42.44 2.82
C GLU A 411 12.09 41.94 1.86
N TRP A 412 13.35 41.99 2.27
CA TRP A 412 14.46 41.45 1.47
C TRP A 412 14.29 39.95 1.21
N LEU A 413 13.95 39.18 2.26
CA LEU A 413 13.75 37.74 2.18
C LEU A 413 12.58 37.38 1.25
N ALA A 414 11.48 38.13 1.32
CA ALA A 414 10.33 37.95 0.44
C ALA A 414 10.73 38.13 -1.04
N ARG A 415 11.44 39.23 -1.35
CA ARG A 415 11.92 39.52 -2.71
C ARG A 415 12.87 38.44 -3.23
N TRP A 416 13.81 37.98 -2.40
CA TRP A 416 14.72 36.88 -2.77
C TRP A 416 13.99 35.57 -3.08
N VAL A 417 13.00 35.21 -2.23
CA VAL A 417 12.18 34.00 -2.41
C VAL A 417 11.40 34.05 -3.72
N GLU A 418 10.84 35.21 -4.09
CA GLU A 418 10.06 35.38 -5.32
C GLU A 418 10.90 35.40 -6.61
N GLY A 419 12.23 35.50 -6.54
CA GLY A 419 13.04 35.57 -7.76
C GLY A 419 13.66 36.92 -8.05
N GLU A 420 13.30 37.95 -7.29
CA GLU A 420 13.65 39.33 -7.62
C GLU A 420 15.14 39.61 -7.46
N ALA A 421 15.61 40.59 -8.22
CA ALA A 421 16.93 41.16 -8.03
C ALA A 421 16.97 41.88 -6.67
N VAL A 422 17.83 41.38 -5.79
CA VAL A 422 18.12 41.99 -4.49
C VAL A 422 19.59 42.39 -4.47
N GLU A 423 19.90 43.51 -3.80
CA GLU A 423 21.28 43.96 -3.65
C GLU A 423 22.03 42.96 -2.75
N SER A 424 23.18 42.49 -3.25
CA SER A 424 24.17 41.67 -2.53
C SER A 424 23.58 40.53 -1.68
N ALA A 425 23.15 39.42 -2.31
CA ALA A 425 22.73 38.26 -1.51
C ALA A 425 23.90 37.70 -0.69
N PRO A 426 23.68 37.33 0.59
CA PRO A 426 24.73 36.78 1.44
C PRO A 426 25.47 35.62 0.75
N ALA A 427 26.79 35.58 0.93
CA ALA A 427 27.62 34.52 0.37
C ALA A 427 27.15 33.12 0.80
N SER A 428 26.53 33.00 1.98
CA SER A 428 25.94 31.76 2.49
C SER A 428 24.78 31.21 1.64
N LEU A 429 23.98 32.09 1.00
CA LEU A 429 22.89 31.70 0.09
C LEU A 429 23.38 31.41 -1.34
N GLN A 430 24.54 31.91 -1.70
CA GLN A 430 25.16 31.72 -3.02
C GLN A 430 26.34 30.75 -2.99
N LYS A 431 26.58 30.08 -1.85
CA LYS A 431 27.75 29.22 -1.66
C LYS A 431 27.79 28.11 -2.70
N ARG A 432 28.91 28.07 -3.43
CA ARG A 432 29.28 26.99 -4.35
C ARG A 432 30.64 26.43 -3.96
N ILE A 433 30.82 25.14 -4.17
CA ILE A 433 32.02 24.41 -3.81
C ILE A 433 32.53 23.68 -5.06
N PRO A 434 33.80 23.88 -5.47
CA PRO A 434 34.40 23.10 -6.53
C PRO A 434 34.60 21.65 -6.07
N VAL A 435 34.25 20.71 -6.93
CA VAL A 435 34.34 19.27 -6.70
C VAL A 435 34.91 18.63 -7.96
N ARG A 436 35.84 17.68 -7.80
CA ARG A 436 36.37 16.88 -8.91
C ARG A 436 35.63 15.54 -8.96
N VAL A 437 34.93 15.26 -10.06
CA VAL A 437 34.18 14.02 -10.30
C VAL A 437 34.57 13.45 -11.66
N ASN A 438 35.02 12.18 -11.71
CA ASN A 438 35.43 11.51 -12.95
C ASN A 438 36.40 12.35 -13.81
N ASP A 439 37.42 12.93 -13.16
CA ASP A 439 38.40 13.84 -13.77
C ASP A 439 37.84 15.14 -14.37
N GLN A 440 36.62 15.52 -14.00
CA GLN A 440 36.01 16.80 -14.36
C GLN A 440 35.88 17.69 -13.12
N ASP A 441 36.37 18.93 -13.22
CA ASP A 441 36.13 19.95 -12.20
C ASP A 441 34.75 20.57 -12.43
N VAL A 442 33.87 20.44 -11.43
CA VAL A 442 32.51 20.95 -11.44
C VAL A 442 32.24 21.77 -10.18
N GLU A 443 31.18 22.57 -10.18
CA GLU A 443 30.75 23.31 -9.00
C GLU A 443 29.39 22.84 -8.50
N LEU A 444 29.31 22.51 -7.22
CA LEU A 444 28.05 22.20 -6.53
C LEU A 444 27.63 23.37 -5.66
N GLY A 445 26.37 23.77 -5.78
CA GLY A 445 25.74 24.75 -4.89
C GLY A 445 24.43 24.24 -4.31
N HIS A 446 23.77 25.08 -3.52
CA HIS A 446 22.44 24.80 -2.98
C HIS A 446 21.45 24.44 -4.11
N GLY A 447 20.71 23.34 -3.91
CA GLY A 447 19.72 22.84 -4.87
C GLY A 447 20.31 21.98 -5.99
N SER A 448 21.61 21.72 -6.00
CA SER A 448 22.20 20.74 -6.92
C SER A 448 21.66 19.35 -6.61
N VAL A 449 21.04 18.71 -7.60
CA VAL A 449 20.60 17.32 -7.47
C VAL A 449 21.83 16.42 -7.48
N VAL A 450 21.99 15.61 -6.43
CA VAL A 450 23.09 14.65 -6.28
C VAL A 450 22.63 13.20 -6.32
N ILE A 451 21.34 12.95 -6.09
CA ILE A 451 20.67 11.65 -6.23
C ILE A 451 19.42 11.86 -7.07
N ALA A 452 19.24 11.02 -8.08
CA ALA A 452 18.01 10.94 -8.86
C ALA A 452 17.64 9.46 -9.04
N ALA A 453 16.69 9.00 -8.23
CA ALA A 453 16.30 7.59 -8.17
C ALA A 453 14.85 7.41 -8.63
N LEU A 454 14.64 6.53 -9.61
CA LEU A 454 13.34 5.94 -9.89
C LEU A 454 13.26 4.64 -9.09
N THR A 455 12.52 4.68 -7.98
CA THR A 455 12.46 3.63 -6.96
C THR A 455 11.07 3.60 -6.33
N SER A 456 10.89 2.72 -5.34
CA SER A 456 9.67 2.46 -4.59
C SER A 456 8.58 1.76 -5.40
N CYS A 457 7.99 0.72 -4.77
CA CYS A 457 6.77 0.07 -5.25
C CYS A 457 5.65 1.07 -5.59
N THR A 458 5.58 2.21 -4.90
CA THR A 458 4.58 3.28 -5.14
C THR A 458 4.50 3.70 -6.61
N ASN A 459 5.63 3.81 -7.31
CA ASN A 459 5.66 4.28 -8.69
C ASN A 459 6.12 3.20 -9.67
N THR A 460 6.96 2.25 -9.25
CA THR A 460 7.51 1.22 -10.15
C THR A 460 6.47 0.20 -10.57
N SER A 461 5.38 0.04 -9.80
CA SER A 461 4.24 -0.80 -10.15
C SER A 461 3.28 -0.13 -11.15
N ASN A 462 3.57 1.11 -11.57
CA ASN A 462 2.72 1.86 -12.48
C ASN A 462 3.40 1.99 -13.85
N PRO A 463 3.00 1.17 -14.84
CA PRO A 463 3.61 1.19 -16.16
C PRO A 463 3.51 2.56 -16.84
N ALA A 464 2.46 3.35 -16.58
CA ALA A 464 2.25 4.64 -17.22
C ALA A 464 3.38 5.63 -16.86
N VAL A 465 3.72 5.76 -15.57
CA VAL A 465 4.81 6.66 -15.14
C VAL A 465 6.19 6.14 -15.53
N MET A 466 6.38 4.81 -15.54
CA MET A 466 7.64 4.19 -15.97
C MET A 466 7.90 4.38 -17.47
N LEU A 467 6.88 4.18 -18.30
CA LEU A 467 6.94 4.44 -19.74
C LEU A 467 7.09 5.93 -20.02
N ALA A 468 6.37 6.80 -19.30
CA ALA A 468 6.53 8.24 -19.43
C ALA A 468 7.98 8.67 -19.14
N ALA A 469 8.61 8.15 -18.08
CA ALA A 469 10.01 8.41 -17.78
C ALA A 469 10.95 7.99 -18.93
N GLY A 470 10.72 6.81 -19.53
CA GLY A 470 11.47 6.33 -20.70
C GLY A 470 11.28 7.21 -21.94
N LEU A 471 10.05 7.66 -22.20
CA LEU A 471 9.74 8.56 -23.33
C LEU A 471 10.36 9.95 -23.15
N VAL A 472 10.39 10.47 -21.91
CA VAL A 472 11.11 11.71 -21.58
C VAL A 472 12.61 11.53 -21.81
N ALA A 473 13.19 10.43 -21.34
CA ALA A 473 14.61 10.12 -21.53
C ALA A 473 14.97 10.03 -23.02
N LYS A 474 14.17 9.31 -23.82
CA LYS A 474 14.35 9.24 -25.29
C LYS A 474 14.36 10.63 -25.92
N LYS A 475 13.35 11.46 -25.63
CA LYS A 475 13.24 12.82 -26.19
C LYS A 475 14.37 13.75 -25.74
N ALA A 476 14.92 13.54 -24.54
CA ALA A 476 16.06 14.29 -24.02
C ALA A 476 17.35 13.90 -24.76
N VAL A 477 17.59 12.61 -24.96
CA VAL A 477 18.75 12.10 -25.72
C VAL A 477 18.71 12.54 -27.18
N GLU A 478 17.54 12.48 -27.83
CA GLU A 478 17.35 12.99 -29.20
C GLU A 478 17.65 14.49 -29.34
N ARG A 479 17.56 15.24 -28.23
CA ARG A 479 17.91 16.68 -28.15
C ARG A 479 19.36 16.92 -27.69
N GLY A 480 20.16 15.88 -27.54
CA GLY A 480 21.56 15.98 -27.08
C GLY A 480 21.71 16.31 -25.59
N LEU A 481 20.65 16.19 -24.78
CA LEU A 481 20.73 16.39 -23.34
C LEU A 481 21.40 15.19 -22.66
N GLN A 482 22.19 15.47 -21.63
CA GLN A 482 22.87 14.47 -20.81
C GLN A 482 22.70 14.79 -19.34
N VAL A 483 22.70 13.76 -18.50
CA VAL A 483 22.73 13.91 -17.05
C VAL A 483 24.11 14.42 -16.62
N LYS A 484 24.14 15.28 -15.60
CA LYS A 484 25.39 15.79 -15.05
C LYS A 484 26.20 14.66 -14.37
N PRO A 485 27.54 14.67 -14.48
CA PRO A 485 28.37 13.53 -14.09
C PRO A 485 28.41 13.24 -12.58
N TRP A 486 28.04 14.21 -11.74
CA TRP A 486 28.00 14.05 -10.29
C TRP A 486 26.69 13.44 -9.77
N VAL A 487 25.68 13.27 -10.63
CA VAL A 487 24.37 12.78 -10.20
C VAL A 487 24.42 11.26 -10.09
N LYS A 488 24.15 10.74 -8.91
CA LYS A 488 23.92 9.30 -8.69
C LYS A 488 22.53 8.93 -9.20
N THR A 489 22.45 8.49 -10.44
CA THR A 489 21.21 8.02 -11.07
C THR A 489 20.97 6.53 -10.79
N SER A 490 19.73 6.16 -10.51
CA SER A 490 19.36 4.75 -10.32
C SER A 490 17.93 4.48 -10.77
N LEU A 491 17.70 3.25 -11.25
CA LEU A 491 16.40 2.69 -11.56
C LEU A 491 16.32 1.34 -10.84
N ALA A 492 15.39 1.20 -9.91
CA ALA A 492 15.16 -0.01 -9.12
C ALA A 492 13.69 -0.45 -9.29
N PRO A 493 13.37 -1.21 -10.37
CA PRO A 493 12.02 -1.71 -10.60
C PRO A 493 11.59 -2.68 -9.49
N GLY A 494 10.29 -2.74 -9.22
CA GLY A 494 9.73 -3.65 -8.20
C GLY A 494 9.24 -4.99 -8.74
N SER A 495 9.34 -5.25 -10.04
CA SER A 495 9.26 -6.57 -10.70
C SER A 495 9.66 -6.48 -12.17
#